data_AF-A0A7S0EPD4-F1
#
_entry.id   AF-A0A7S0EPD4-F1
#
_cell.length_a   1.000
_cell.length_b   1.000
_cell.length_c   1.000
_cell.angle_alpha   90.00
_cell.angle_beta   90.00
_cell.angle_gamma   90.00
#
_symmetry.space_group_name_H-M   'P 1'
#
loop_
_entity.id
_entity.type
_entity.pdbx_description
1 polymer ?
#
loop_
_entity_poly.entity_id
_entity_poly.type
_entity_poly.pdbx_seq_one_letter_code
_entity_poly.pdbx_strand_id
1 'polypeptide(L)'
;PSSKPPCPCCADRAAAGFLFSIPTKYNATDGLCGECTEFVDAATADAILASILSTAPVKLRWNLSVAEIAGASAAIERRCKAHCDSVVSAHTSGAQLTWANTCGVLDQEDGEFSVLESIVTFPGHVSPDKSLRDACTQADTQLSTYSVESNARPDVYRAVLAYAETGEAKGLTGE
;
A
#
# COMPACT_ATOMS: atom_id res chain seq x y z
N PRO A 1 32.00 -23.01 -1.15
CA PRO A 1 30.58 -23.38 -0.94
C PRO A 1 30.08 -22.91 0.45
N SER A 2 29.56 -21.68 0.51
CA SER A 2 28.82 -21.18 1.67
C SER A 2 27.34 -21.14 1.30
N SER A 3 26.61 -22.20 1.65
CA SER A 3 25.19 -22.41 1.35
C SER A 3 24.29 -21.60 2.27
N LYS A 4 24.45 -20.28 2.32
CA LYS A 4 23.44 -19.39 2.91
C LYS A 4 22.52 -18.88 1.80
N PRO A 5 21.20 -18.81 2.04
CA PRO A 5 20.25 -18.35 1.03
C PRO A 5 20.61 -16.93 0.57
N PRO A 6 20.44 -16.61 -0.73
CA PRO A 6 20.65 -15.26 -1.23
C PRO A 6 19.68 -14.30 -0.53
N CYS A 7 20.13 -13.07 -0.30
CA CYS A 7 19.32 -12.03 0.30
C CYS A 7 18.00 -11.83 -0.49
N PRO A 8 16.87 -11.40 0.09
CA PRO A 8 15.58 -11.32 -0.63
C PRO A 8 15.65 -10.50 -1.93
N CYS A 9 16.25 -9.30 -1.87
CA CYS A 9 16.54 -8.45 -3.03
C CYS A 9 17.47 -9.14 -4.06
N CYS A 10 18.36 -10.02 -3.61
CA CYS A 10 19.21 -10.84 -4.46
C CYS A 10 18.44 -11.97 -5.15
N ALA A 11 17.53 -12.61 -4.41
CA ALA A 11 16.71 -13.71 -4.90
C ALA A 11 15.77 -13.24 -6.02
N ASP A 12 15.14 -12.08 -5.86
CA ASP A 12 14.25 -11.50 -6.88
C ASP A 12 15.01 -11.10 -8.15
N ARG A 13 16.21 -10.54 -8.04
CA ARG A 13 17.06 -10.21 -9.20
C ARG A 13 17.62 -11.44 -9.90
N ALA A 14 17.90 -12.52 -9.16
CA ALA A 14 18.27 -13.81 -9.73
C ALA A 14 17.11 -14.45 -10.49
N ALA A 15 15.88 -14.35 -9.96
CA ALA A 15 14.67 -14.79 -10.65
C ALA A 15 14.44 -14.01 -11.96
N ALA A 16 14.88 -12.75 -12.01
CA ALA A 16 14.87 -11.92 -13.21
C ALA A 16 16.04 -12.18 -14.21
N GLY A 17 16.88 -13.20 -13.98
CA GLY A 17 17.89 -13.64 -14.94
C GLY A 17 19.22 -12.88 -14.93
N PHE A 18 19.49 -12.04 -13.92
CA PHE A 18 20.80 -11.39 -13.78
C PHE A 18 21.83 -12.36 -13.20
N LEU A 19 22.96 -12.54 -13.90
CA LEU A 19 24.09 -13.35 -13.43
C LEU A 19 24.72 -12.72 -12.18
N PHE A 20 24.77 -13.49 -11.10
CA PHE A 20 25.22 -13.03 -9.79
C PHE A 20 26.75 -12.95 -9.68
N SER A 21 27.26 -11.75 -9.41
CA SER A 21 28.50 -11.58 -8.65
C SER A 21 28.11 -11.16 -7.24
N ILE A 22 28.61 -11.86 -6.22
CA ILE A 22 28.31 -11.54 -4.81
C ILE A 22 28.82 -10.12 -4.55
N PRO A 23 27.98 -9.17 -4.09
CA PRO A 23 28.43 -7.83 -3.80
C PRO A 23 29.54 -7.87 -2.75
N THR A 24 30.61 -7.10 -2.95
CA THR A 24 31.79 -7.05 -2.07
C THR A 24 31.51 -6.65 -0.63
N LYS A 25 30.28 -6.23 -0.32
CA LYS A 25 29.79 -5.83 1.01
C LYS A 25 28.67 -6.73 1.52
N TYR A 26 28.71 -8.04 1.28
CA TYR A 26 27.77 -8.99 1.89
C TYR A 26 28.04 -9.10 3.40
N ASN A 27 27.07 -8.75 4.24
CA ASN A 27 27.19 -8.96 5.69
C ASN A 27 26.72 -10.38 6.05
N ALA A 28 27.67 -11.23 6.40
CA ALA A 28 27.43 -12.64 6.67
C ALA A 28 26.65 -12.91 7.97
N THR A 29 26.52 -11.94 8.88
CA THR A 29 25.74 -12.07 10.13
C THR A 29 24.24 -11.95 9.88
N ASP A 30 23.84 -11.05 8.98
CA ASP A 30 22.43 -10.68 8.80
C ASP A 30 21.85 -11.22 7.48
N GLY A 31 22.71 -11.79 6.61
CA GLY A 31 22.29 -12.39 5.34
C GLY A 31 21.92 -11.37 4.25
N LEU A 32 22.22 -10.09 4.46
CA LEU A 32 21.91 -8.99 3.57
C LEU A 32 23.16 -8.53 2.80
N CYS A 33 23.00 -8.17 1.52
CA CYS A 33 24.03 -7.38 0.84
C CYS A 33 23.98 -5.95 1.39
N GLY A 34 25.13 -5.26 1.50
CA GLY A 34 25.22 -3.91 2.07
C GLY A 34 24.41 -2.81 1.36
N GLU A 35 23.74 -3.13 0.26
CA GLU A 35 22.73 -2.27 -0.40
C GLU A 35 21.33 -2.40 0.22
N CYS A 36 21.01 -3.51 0.89
CA CYS A 36 19.70 -3.80 1.47
C CYS A 36 19.64 -3.43 2.97
N THR A 37 20.41 -2.41 3.38
CA THR A 37 20.48 -1.92 4.77
C THR A 37 19.25 -1.11 5.20
N GLU A 38 18.37 -0.74 4.26
CA GLU A 38 17.15 0.00 4.53
C GLU A 38 15.96 -0.64 3.78
N PHE A 39 15.62 -1.89 4.12
CA PHE A 39 14.41 -2.57 3.61
C PHE A 39 13.41 -2.73 4.74
N VAL A 40 12.18 -2.25 4.52
CA VAL A 40 11.03 -2.50 5.39
C VAL A 40 10.19 -3.59 4.74
N ASP A 41 10.05 -4.73 5.43
CA ASP A 41 9.20 -5.81 4.93
C ASP A 41 7.71 -5.46 4.95
N ALA A 42 6.91 -6.23 4.22
CA ALA A 42 5.48 -5.97 4.08
C ALA A 42 4.75 -5.97 5.44
N ALA A 43 5.11 -6.88 6.35
CA ALA A 43 4.47 -6.99 7.66
C ALA A 43 4.76 -5.76 8.53
N THR A 44 5.99 -5.25 8.48
CA THR A 44 6.41 -4.04 9.19
C THR A 44 5.73 -2.81 8.60
N ALA A 45 5.66 -2.71 7.26
CA ALA A 45 4.94 -1.63 6.59
C ALA A 45 3.45 -1.64 6.96
N ASP A 46 2.79 -2.80 6.93
CA ASP A 46 1.38 -2.94 7.32
C ASP A 46 1.17 -2.58 8.80
N ALA A 47 2.12 -2.93 9.68
CA ALA A 47 2.10 -2.54 11.08
C ALA A 47 2.26 -1.02 11.27
N ILE A 48 3.06 -0.34 10.44
CA ILE A 48 3.16 1.13 10.45
C ILE A 48 1.80 1.75 10.10
N LEU A 49 1.14 1.28 9.03
CA LEU A 49 -0.18 1.79 8.63
C LEU A 49 -1.22 1.55 9.73
N ALA A 50 -1.29 0.33 10.28
CA ALA A 50 -2.20 -0.01 11.36
C ALA A 50 -1.96 0.86 12.60
N SER A 51 -0.70 1.18 12.90
CA SER A 51 -0.33 2.05 14.03
C SER A 51 -0.74 3.51 13.81
N ILE A 52 -0.74 3.99 12.56
CA ILE A 52 -1.24 5.33 12.21
C ILE A 52 -2.77 5.36 12.37
N LEU A 53 -3.47 4.40 11.77
CA LEU A 53 -4.93 4.36 11.71
C LEU A 53 -5.61 4.00 13.05
N SER A 54 -4.91 3.32 13.96
CA SER A 54 -5.46 2.90 15.27
C SER A 54 -5.57 4.02 16.30
N THR A 55 -5.05 5.23 16.03
CA THR A 55 -5.12 6.36 16.97
C THR A 55 -6.31 7.26 16.63
N ALA A 56 -7.17 7.57 17.61
CA ALA A 56 -8.25 8.55 17.47
C ALA A 56 -8.04 9.74 18.43
N PRO A 57 -7.93 11.00 17.95
CA PRO A 57 -7.83 11.38 16.54
C PRO A 57 -6.51 10.89 15.91
N VAL A 58 -6.50 10.69 14.59
CA VAL A 58 -5.31 10.22 13.88
C VAL A 58 -4.16 11.22 14.07
N LYS A 59 -3.01 10.70 14.49
CA LYS A 59 -1.78 11.49 14.64
C LYS A 59 -0.90 11.26 13.41
N LEU A 60 -0.84 12.27 12.54
CA LEU A 60 0.03 12.27 11.37
C LEU A 60 1.49 12.07 11.79
N ARG A 61 2.22 11.23 11.05
CA ARG A 61 3.63 10.90 11.33
C ARG A 61 4.52 11.52 10.26
N TRP A 62 5.38 12.45 10.65
CA TRP A 62 6.29 13.16 9.74
C TRP A 62 7.75 12.71 9.86
N ASN A 63 7.99 11.64 10.61
CA ASN A 63 9.31 11.15 10.98
C ASN A 63 9.62 9.76 10.41
N LEU A 64 8.91 9.34 9.35
CA LEU A 64 9.24 8.12 8.63
C LEU A 64 10.59 8.29 7.92
N SER A 65 11.40 7.25 7.95
CA SER A 65 12.63 7.14 7.16
C SER A 65 12.35 6.90 5.68
N VAL A 66 13.39 7.03 4.85
CA VAL A 66 13.33 6.75 3.39
C VAL A 66 12.76 5.36 3.11
N ALA A 67 13.22 4.33 3.82
CA ALA A 67 12.75 2.97 3.63
C ALA A 67 11.33 2.74 4.16
N GLU A 68 10.94 3.41 5.25
CA GLU A 68 9.57 3.34 5.75
C GLU A 68 8.59 4.01 4.80
N ILE A 69 8.97 5.11 4.13
CA ILE A 69 8.15 5.74 3.08
C ILE A 69 7.91 4.77 1.93
N ALA A 70 8.96 4.15 1.40
CA ALA A 70 8.85 3.20 0.30
C ALA A 70 8.05 1.95 0.70
N GLY A 71 8.26 1.43 1.90
CA GLY A 71 7.48 0.31 2.44
C GLY A 71 6.00 0.69 2.62
N ALA A 72 5.73 1.87 3.19
CA ALA A 72 4.38 2.36 3.43
C ALA A 72 3.62 2.62 2.13
N SER A 73 4.24 3.22 1.09
CA SER A 73 3.57 3.46 -0.20
C SER A 73 3.11 2.14 -0.84
N ALA A 74 3.97 1.12 -0.85
CA ALA A 74 3.60 -0.21 -1.33
C ALA A 74 2.52 -0.88 -0.47
N ALA A 75 2.52 -0.65 0.85
CA ALA A 75 1.50 -1.18 1.75
C ALA A 75 0.13 -0.52 1.55
N ILE A 76 0.11 0.80 1.31
CA ILE A 76 -1.11 1.57 0.99
C ILE A 76 -1.76 0.96 -0.26
N GLU A 77 -1.00 0.84 -1.35
CA GLU A 77 -1.49 0.27 -2.61
C GLU A 77 -2.10 -1.14 -2.43
N ARG A 78 -1.37 -2.04 -1.73
CA ARG A 78 -1.87 -3.39 -1.43
C ARG A 78 -3.18 -3.37 -0.65
N ARG A 79 -3.27 -2.50 0.35
CA ARG A 79 -4.45 -2.39 1.22
C ARG A 79 -5.66 -1.88 0.45
N CYS A 80 -5.49 -0.80 -0.32
CA CYS A 80 -6.53 -0.24 -1.18
C CYS A 80 -7.03 -1.27 -2.20
N LYS A 81 -6.10 -2.01 -2.82
CA LYS A 81 -6.44 -3.11 -3.72
C LYS A 81 -7.27 -4.19 -3.02
N ALA A 82 -6.90 -4.56 -1.80
CA ALA A 82 -7.64 -5.57 -1.02
C ALA A 82 -9.07 -5.12 -0.68
N HIS A 83 -9.29 -3.84 -0.38
CA HIS A 83 -10.64 -3.29 -0.19
C HIS A 83 -11.48 -3.42 -1.46
N CYS A 84 -10.97 -2.96 -2.60
CA CYS A 84 -11.64 -3.11 -3.90
C CYS A 84 -11.92 -4.58 -4.23
N ASP A 85 -10.96 -5.48 -4.01
CA ASP A 85 -11.11 -6.91 -4.29
C ASP A 85 -12.15 -7.56 -3.35
N SER A 86 -12.28 -7.08 -2.11
CA SER A 86 -13.33 -7.54 -1.19
C SER A 86 -14.74 -7.15 -1.65
N VAL A 87 -14.92 -5.96 -2.22
CA VAL A 87 -16.19 -5.50 -2.80
C VAL A 87 -16.57 -6.36 -4.01
N VAL A 88 -15.61 -6.65 -4.88
CA VAL A 88 -15.83 -7.56 -6.02
C VAL A 88 -16.14 -8.98 -5.55
N SER A 89 -15.47 -9.45 -4.50
CA SER A 89 -15.76 -10.76 -3.90
C SER A 89 -17.19 -10.82 -3.34
N ALA A 90 -17.64 -9.78 -2.64
CA ALA A 90 -19.02 -9.70 -2.15
C ALA A 90 -20.03 -9.81 -3.31
N HIS A 91 -19.82 -9.08 -4.40
CA HIS A 91 -20.67 -9.12 -5.60
C HIS A 91 -20.67 -10.50 -6.30
N THR A 92 -19.50 -11.11 -6.47
CA THR A 92 -19.36 -12.37 -7.22
C THR A 92 -19.74 -13.61 -6.41
N SER A 93 -19.76 -13.52 -5.08
CA SER A 93 -20.18 -14.61 -4.19
C SER A 93 -21.67 -14.94 -4.25
N GLY A 94 -22.49 -14.05 -4.82
CA GLY A 94 -23.96 -14.17 -4.79
C GLY A 94 -24.58 -13.83 -3.43
N ALA A 95 -23.79 -13.35 -2.46
CA ALA A 95 -24.30 -12.81 -1.21
C ALA A 95 -25.13 -11.54 -1.45
N GLN A 96 -25.98 -11.21 -0.47
CA GLN A 96 -26.69 -9.93 -0.48
C GLN A 96 -25.68 -8.78 -0.36
N LEU A 97 -25.73 -7.86 -1.32
CA LEU A 97 -24.99 -6.61 -1.25
C LEU A 97 -25.66 -5.68 -0.25
N THR A 98 -24.83 -5.08 0.61
CA THR A 98 -25.23 -4.13 1.65
C THR A 98 -24.31 -2.92 1.61
N TRP A 99 -24.67 -1.82 2.26
CA TRP A 99 -23.78 -0.67 2.36
C TRP A 99 -22.43 -1.09 2.96
N ALA A 100 -22.47 -1.84 4.06
CA ALA A 100 -21.28 -2.22 4.84
C ALA A 100 -20.26 -3.08 4.09
N ASN A 101 -20.69 -3.84 3.07
CA ASN A 101 -19.79 -4.69 2.26
C ASN A 101 -19.55 -4.16 0.82
N THR A 102 -20.07 -2.96 0.51
CA THR A 102 -19.83 -2.28 -0.77
C THR A 102 -19.37 -0.84 -0.54
N CYS A 103 -20.28 0.13 -0.57
CA CYS A 103 -19.95 1.55 -0.45
C CYS A 103 -19.23 1.89 0.86
N GLY A 104 -19.59 1.28 1.99
CA GLY A 104 -18.91 1.50 3.26
C GLY A 104 -17.45 1.02 3.28
N VAL A 105 -17.12 -0.01 2.51
CA VAL A 105 -15.73 -0.47 2.36
C VAL A 105 -14.92 0.54 1.54
N LEU A 106 -15.52 1.08 0.48
CA LEU A 106 -14.89 2.10 -0.37
C LEU A 106 -14.75 3.44 0.36
N ASP A 107 -15.74 3.84 1.15
CA ASP A 107 -15.71 5.05 1.98
C ASP A 107 -14.62 4.96 3.05
N GLN A 108 -14.50 3.80 3.72
CA GLN A 108 -13.40 3.56 4.64
C GLN A 108 -12.04 3.60 3.93
N GLU A 109 -11.93 3.01 2.75
CA GLU A 109 -10.70 3.00 1.97
C GLU A 109 -10.27 4.41 1.55
N ASP A 110 -11.19 5.24 1.04
CA ASP A 110 -10.92 6.63 0.66
C ASP A 110 -10.41 7.47 1.84
N GLY A 111 -11.08 7.34 3.00
CA GLY A 111 -10.67 8.02 4.23
C GLY A 111 -9.29 7.58 4.73
N GLU A 112 -8.99 6.28 4.71
CA GLU A 112 -7.68 5.76 5.09
C GLU A 112 -6.59 6.16 4.07
N PHE A 113 -6.88 6.06 2.77
CA PHE A 113 -5.96 6.40 1.69
C PHE A 113 -5.52 7.86 1.79
N SER A 114 -6.47 8.80 1.91
CA SER A 114 -6.17 10.24 1.99
C SER A 114 -5.22 10.58 3.14
N VAL A 115 -5.42 9.97 4.31
CA VAL A 115 -4.58 10.18 5.50
C VAL A 115 -3.18 9.59 5.29
N LEU A 116 -3.10 8.35 4.79
CA LEU A 116 -1.84 7.63 4.63
C LEU A 116 -1.01 8.20 3.48
N GLU A 117 -1.63 8.56 2.36
CA GLU A 117 -1.00 9.25 1.24
C GLU A 117 -0.33 10.54 1.72
N SER A 118 -1.08 11.37 2.45
CA SER A 118 -0.55 12.62 3.02
C SER A 118 0.72 12.39 3.84
N ILE A 119 0.77 11.33 4.64
CA ILE A 119 1.93 10.98 5.48
C ILE A 119 3.19 10.67 4.65
N VAL A 120 3.04 9.99 3.50
CA VAL A 120 4.16 9.56 2.67
C VAL A 120 4.55 10.58 1.59
N THR A 121 3.65 11.50 1.20
CA THR A 121 3.91 12.50 0.15
C THR A 121 4.26 13.88 0.70
N PHE A 122 3.62 14.34 1.78
CA PHE A 122 3.79 15.70 2.29
C PHE A 122 5.23 16.07 2.68
N PRO A 123 6.04 15.18 3.32
CA PRO A 123 7.44 15.49 3.60
C PRO A 123 8.27 15.80 2.35
N GLY A 124 7.82 15.35 1.16
CA GLY A 124 8.39 15.70 -0.14
C GLY A 124 8.43 17.20 -0.43
N HIS A 125 7.52 17.98 0.15
CA HIS A 125 7.43 19.42 -0.05
C HIS A 125 8.19 20.24 0.99
N VAL A 126 8.43 19.67 2.18
CA VAL A 126 8.88 20.43 3.36
C VAL A 126 10.16 19.92 4.01
N SER A 127 10.56 18.67 3.76
CA SER A 127 11.73 18.08 4.41
C SER A 127 13.01 18.77 3.96
N PRO A 128 13.97 19.06 4.87
CA PRO A 128 15.29 19.54 4.49
C PRO A 128 16.14 18.46 3.81
N ASP A 129 15.87 17.17 4.07
CA ASP A 129 16.61 16.05 3.52
C ASP A 129 16.19 15.72 2.08
N LYS A 130 17.14 15.81 1.15
CA LYS A 130 16.90 15.50 -0.27
C LYS A 130 16.50 14.04 -0.48
N SER A 131 17.16 13.10 0.18
CA SER A 131 16.86 11.67 -0.01
C SER A 131 15.44 11.34 0.42
N LEU A 132 14.97 11.98 1.50
CA LEU A 132 13.59 11.86 1.95
C LEU A 132 12.61 12.46 0.92
N ARG A 133 12.91 13.65 0.38
CA ARG A 133 12.06 14.27 -0.64
C ARG A 133 11.96 13.44 -1.93
N ASP A 134 13.07 12.85 -2.36
CA ASP A 134 13.10 11.97 -3.53
C ASP A 134 12.22 10.72 -3.28
N ALA A 135 12.29 10.13 -2.09
CA ALA A 135 11.46 8.99 -1.70
C ALA A 135 9.96 9.34 -1.68
N CYS A 136 9.58 10.50 -1.13
CA CYS A 136 8.21 11.01 -1.18
C CYS A 136 7.72 11.25 -2.61
N THR A 137 8.59 11.77 -3.49
CA THR A 137 8.24 12.01 -4.90
C THR A 137 7.99 10.69 -5.64
N GLN A 138 8.76 9.66 -5.32
CA GLN A 138 8.55 8.31 -5.85
C GLN A 138 7.24 7.71 -5.31
N ALA A 139 6.95 7.87 -4.02
CA ALA A 139 5.70 7.44 -3.41
C ALA A 139 4.49 8.14 -4.05
N ASP A 140 4.56 9.46 -4.26
CA ASP A 140 3.53 10.26 -4.92
C ASP A 140 3.25 9.78 -6.35
N THR A 141 4.32 9.55 -7.13
CA THR A 141 4.20 9.00 -8.49
C THR A 141 3.53 7.62 -8.48
N GLN A 142 3.93 6.74 -7.55
CA GLN A 142 3.35 5.41 -7.40
C GLN A 142 1.86 5.47 -7.05
N LEU A 143 1.49 6.21 -6.01
CA LEU A 143 0.11 6.30 -5.52
C LEU A 143 -0.81 7.01 -6.52
N SER A 144 -0.32 8.06 -7.19
CA SER A 144 -1.04 8.74 -8.27
C SER A 144 -1.29 7.79 -9.46
N THR A 145 -0.30 6.98 -9.85
CA THR A 145 -0.46 5.98 -10.91
C THR A 145 -1.51 4.95 -10.51
N TYR A 146 -1.41 4.42 -9.29
CA TYR A 146 -2.39 3.48 -8.76
C TYR A 146 -3.81 4.06 -8.72
N SER A 147 -3.98 5.33 -8.30
CA SER A 147 -5.29 5.99 -8.22
C SER A 147 -5.99 6.06 -9.59
N VAL A 148 -5.24 6.27 -10.67
CA VAL A 148 -5.80 6.22 -12.04
C VAL A 148 -6.26 4.80 -12.39
N GLU A 149 -5.45 3.79 -12.07
CA GLU A 149 -5.75 2.38 -12.34
C GLU A 149 -6.94 1.86 -11.51
N SER A 150 -7.00 2.22 -10.22
CA SER A 150 -8.07 1.82 -9.31
C SER A 150 -9.42 2.43 -9.71
N ASN A 151 -9.43 3.70 -10.11
CA ASN A 151 -10.63 4.38 -10.61
C ASN A 151 -11.15 3.79 -11.93
N ALA A 152 -10.28 3.14 -12.70
CA ALA A 152 -10.65 2.48 -13.95
C ALA A 152 -11.18 1.04 -13.78
N ARG A 153 -11.34 0.53 -12.54
CA ARG A 153 -11.80 -0.84 -12.23
C ARG A 153 -13.29 -1.07 -12.62
N PRO A 154 -13.59 -1.74 -13.75
CA PRO A 154 -14.98 -1.90 -14.21
C PRO A 154 -15.77 -2.93 -13.39
N ASP A 155 -15.08 -3.85 -12.71
CA ASP A 155 -15.65 -4.84 -11.82
C ASP A 155 -16.12 -4.23 -10.49
N VAL A 156 -15.36 -3.31 -9.91
CA VAL A 156 -15.79 -2.51 -8.75
C VAL A 156 -17.01 -1.67 -9.12
N TYR A 157 -16.98 -1.00 -10.27
CA TYR A 157 -18.13 -0.25 -10.78
C TYR A 157 -19.40 -1.11 -10.89
N ARG A 158 -19.30 -2.33 -11.45
CA ARG A 158 -20.43 -3.25 -11.55
C ARG A 158 -20.97 -3.68 -10.19
N ALA A 159 -20.11 -3.88 -9.20
CA ALA A 159 -20.52 -4.20 -7.83
C ALA A 159 -21.32 -3.05 -7.20
N VAL A 160 -20.85 -1.81 -7.36
CA VAL A 160 -21.56 -0.61 -6.87
C VAL A 160 -22.90 -0.43 -7.60
N LEU A 161 -22.93 -0.62 -8.92
CA LEU A 161 -24.16 -0.54 -9.71
C LEU A 161 -25.18 -1.61 -9.26
N ALA A 162 -24.73 -2.83 -9.00
CA ALA A 162 -25.59 -3.89 -8.48
C ALA A 162 -26.13 -3.56 -7.08
N TYR A 163 -25.31 -2.96 -6.21
CA TYR A 163 -25.77 -2.47 -4.91
C TYR A 163 -26.81 -1.35 -5.05
N ALA A 164 -26.63 -0.41 -5.98
CA ALA A 164 -27.56 0.71 -6.21
C ALA A 164 -28.99 0.24 -6.55
N GLU A 165 -29.15 -0.97 -7.10
CA GLU A 165 -30.46 -1.54 -7.39
C GLU A 165 -31.17 -2.18 -6.19
N THR A 166 -30.47 -2.35 -5.06
CA THR A 166 -31.02 -2.94 -3.84
C THR A 166 -32.03 -2.02 -3.15
N GLY A 167 -32.92 -2.60 -2.37
CA GLY A 167 -33.87 -1.84 -1.55
C GLY A 167 -33.18 -1.00 -0.47
N GLU A 168 -32.06 -1.48 0.07
CA GLU A 168 -31.25 -0.73 1.04
C GLU A 168 -30.69 0.55 0.40
N ALA A 169 -30.02 0.44 -0.75
CA ALA A 169 -29.44 1.59 -1.44
C ALA A 169 -30.50 2.65 -1.80
N LYS A 170 -31.66 2.21 -2.30
CA LYS A 170 -32.79 3.09 -2.64
C LYS A 170 -33.41 3.79 -1.44
N GLY A 171 -33.17 3.27 -0.23
CA GLY A 171 -33.66 3.85 1.03
C GLY A 171 -32.69 4.85 1.67
N LEU A 172 -31.47 5.02 1.16
CA LEU A 172 -30.51 5.97 1.69
C LEU A 172 -30.87 7.41 1.29
N THR A 173 -30.93 8.33 2.26
CA THR A 173 -31.35 9.73 2.05
C THR A 173 -30.22 10.75 2.12
N GLY A 174 -28.99 10.32 2.41
CA GLY A 174 -27.79 11.17 2.33
C GLY A 174 -27.72 12.29 3.38
N GLU A 175 -28.24 12.06 4.59
CA GLU A 175 -28.07 12.95 5.74
C GLU A 175 -27.10 12.38 6.78
#